data_AF-A0A0B8P482-F1
#
_entry.id   AF-A0A0B8P482-F1
#
_cell.length_a   1.000
_cell.length_b   1.000
_cell.length_c   1.000
_cell.angle_alpha   90.00
_cell.angle_beta   90.00
_cell.angle_gamma   90.00
#
_symmetry.space_group_name_H-M   'P 1'
#
loop_
_entity.id
_entity.type
_entity.pdbx_description
1 polymer ?
#
loop_
_entity_poly.entity_id
_entity_poly.type
_entity_poly.pdbx_seq_one_letter_code
_entity_poly.pdbx_strand_id
1 'polypeptide(L)' 'MNSFIQDLPKVELHLHIEGTLEPELLFDLAKRNQIQIPFSSPEELREAYQFSDLQSFLDIYYQAPTFCKPSKTSMI' A
#
# COMPACT_ATOMS: atom_id res chain seq x y z
N MET A 1 15.27 -8.12 -24.37
CA MET A 1 16.05 -7.59 -23.24
C MET A 1 15.34 -7.77 -21.90
N ASN A 2 14.02 -7.52 -21.81
CA ASN A 2 13.28 -7.63 -20.54
C ASN A 2 13.27 -9.05 -19.92
N SER A 3 13.11 -10.11 -20.73
CA SER A 3 13.13 -11.49 -20.25
C SER A 3 14.44 -11.83 -19.54
N PHE A 4 15.58 -11.48 -20.15
CA PHE A 4 16.90 -11.71 -19.56
C PHE A 4 17.04 -11.08 -18.17
N ILE A 5 16.55 -9.86 -17.94
CA ILE A 5 16.65 -9.19 -16.62
C ILE A 5 15.66 -9.81 -15.62
N GLN A 6 14.44 -10.14 -16.05
CA GLN A 6 13.40 -10.72 -15.19
C GLN A 6 13.78 -12.12 -14.68
N ASP A 7 14.42 -12.93 -15.52
CA ASP A 7 14.74 -14.34 -15.21
C ASP A 7 15.98 -14.53 -14.32
N LEU A 8 16.76 -13.47 -14.07
CA LEU A 8 17.90 -13.56 -13.15
C LEU A 8 17.44 -13.89 -11.72
N PRO A 9 18.11 -14.79 -10.98
CA PRO A 9 17.89 -14.95 -9.55
C PRO A 9 18.33 -13.68 -8.82
N LYS A 10 17.48 -13.15 -7.93
CA LYS A 10 17.69 -11.89 -7.21
C LYS A 10 17.46 -12.10 -5.73
N VAL A 11 18.14 -11.28 -4.92
CA VAL A 11 17.87 -11.12 -3.50
C VAL A 11 17.50 -9.66 -3.27
N GLU A 12 16.42 -9.43 -2.55
CA GLU A 12 15.97 -8.10 -2.14
C GLU A 12 16.33 -7.90 -0.66
N LEU A 13 17.26 -6.99 -0.39
CA LEU A 13 17.80 -6.76 0.96
C LEU A 13 17.09 -5.62 1.70
N HIS A 14 16.33 -4.80 0.98
CA HIS A 14 15.60 -3.67 1.53
C HIS A 14 14.24 -3.58 0.84
N LEU A 15 13.22 -4.00 1.57
CA LEU A 15 11.82 -3.88 1.19
C LEU A 15 11.03 -3.49 2.43
N HIS A 16 10.09 -2.58 2.26
CA HIS A 16 9.10 -2.27 3.28
C HIS A 16 7.80 -3.00 2.93
N ILE A 17 7.31 -3.86 3.82
CA ILE A 17 6.07 -4.63 3.59
C ILE A 17 4.87 -3.68 3.47
N GLU A 18 4.85 -2.60 4.24
CA GLU A 18 3.81 -1.58 4.14
C GLU A 18 3.88 -0.83 2.79
N GLY A 19 5.05 -0.80 2.16
CA GLY A 19 5.27 -0.24 0.82
C GLY A 19 4.87 -1.17 -0.32
N THR A 20 4.54 -2.43 -0.05
CA THR A 20 4.00 -3.37 -1.05
C THR A 20 2.46 -3.38 -1.07
N LEU A 21 1.82 -2.44 -0.37
CA LEU A 21 0.37 -2.39 -0.32
C LEU A 21 -0.19 -1.79 -1.62
N GLU A 22 -0.72 -2.68 -2.46
CA GLU A 22 -1.37 -2.28 -3.70
C GLU A 22 -2.67 -1.51 -3.43
N PRO A 23 -3.03 -0.52 -4.27
CA PRO A 23 -4.27 0.25 -4.14
C PRO A 23 -5.52 -0.61 -3.95
N GLU A 24 -5.70 -1.66 -4.74
CA GLU A 24 -6.85 -2.57 -4.60
C GLU A 24 -6.89 -3.24 -3.23
N LEU A 25 -5.75 -3.74 -2.77
CA LEU A 25 -5.64 -4.41 -1.48
C LEU A 25 -5.93 -3.44 -0.33
N LEU A 26 -5.47 -2.19 -0.46
CA LEU A 26 -5.78 -1.12 0.50
C LEU A 26 -7.30 -0.91 0.62
N PHE A 27 -8.01 -0.82 -0.50
CA PHE A 27 -9.47 -0.67 -0.52
C PHE A 27 -10.20 -1.90 0.07
N ASP A 28 -9.75 -3.10 -0.26
CA ASP A 28 -10.31 -4.34 0.30
C ASP A 28 -10.14 -4.41 1.82
N LEU A 29 -8.95 -4.05 2.32
CA LEU A 29 -8.66 -4.03 3.76
C LEU A 29 -9.47 -2.96 4.48
N ALA A 30 -9.58 -1.76 3.91
CA ALA A 30 -10.37 -0.68 4.50
C ALA A 30 -11.86 -1.04 4.55
N LYS A 31 -12.41 -1.65 3.49
CA LYS A 31 -13.78 -2.16 3.47
C LYS A 31 -13.98 -3.25 4.53
N ARG A 32 -13.06 -4.20 4.63
CA ARG A 32 -13.11 -5.27 5.65
C ARG A 32 -13.09 -4.71 7.07
N ASN A 33 -12.27 -3.68 7.29
CA ASN A 33 -12.01 -3.11 8.61
C ASN A 33 -12.90 -1.90 8.93
N GLN A 34 -13.82 -1.53 8.03
CA GLN A 34 -14.76 -0.40 8.17
C GLN A 34 -14.05 0.95 8.41
N ILE A 35 -12.96 1.17 7.68
CA ILE A 35 -12.16 2.40 7.73
C ILE A 35 -12.46 3.23 6.49
N GLN A 36 -12.74 4.52 6.69
CA GLN A 36 -12.90 5.45 5.58
C GLN A 36 -11.53 5.85 5.04
N ILE A 37 -11.39 5.78 3.71
CA ILE A 37 -10.19 6.20 2.98
C ILE A 37 -10.49 7.58 2.36
N PRO A 38 -9.55 8.53 2.33
CA PRO A 38 -9.73 9.83 1.68
C PRO A 38 -9.64 9.77 0.13
N PHE A 39 -9.94 8.63 -0.47
CA PHE A 39 -9.90 8.38 -1.92
C PHE A 39 -11.17 7.64 -2.34
N SER A 40 -11.70 8.01 -3.49
CA SER A 40 -12.97 7.50 -4.01
C SER A 40 -12.80 6.20 -4.79
N SER A 41 -11.62 5.96 -5.39
CA SER A 41 -11.31 4.73 -6.11
C SER A 41 -9.81 4.37 -6.09
N PRO A 42 -9.44 3.11 -6.39
CA PRO A 42 -8.05 2.70 -6.55
C PRO A 42 -7.30 3.49 -7.63
N GLU A 43 -7.98 3.93 -8.69
CA GLU A 43 -7.41 4.75 -9.76
C GLU A 43 -6.99 6.14 -9.24
N GLU A 44 -7.84 6.80 -8.44
CA GLU A 44 -7.51 8.09 -7.82
C GLU A 44 -6.29 7.96 -6.88
N LEU A 45 -6.20 6.86 -6.14
CA LEU A 45 -5.04 6.57 -5.30
C LEU A 45 -3.76 6.35 -6.11
N ARG A 46 -3.84 5.71 -7.29
CA ARG A 46 -2.68 5.57 -8.19
C ARG A 46 -2.21 6.91 -8.74
N GLU A 47 -3.14 7.80 -9.08
CA GLU A 47 -2.80 9.15 -9.51
C GLU A 47 -2.11 9.94 -8.39
N ALA A 48 -2.49 9.69 -7.14
CA ALA A 48 -1.83 10.26 -5.97
C ALA A 48 -0.41 9.70 -5.71
N TYR A 49 0.01 8.60 -6.36
CA TYR A 49 1.39 8.08 -6.28
C TYR A 49 2.39 8.89 -7.13
N GLN A 50 2.19 10.21 -7.20
CA GLN A 50 3.10 11.18 -7.78
C GLN A 50 3.74 12.00 -6.67
N PHE A 51 4.93 11.59 -6.25
CA PHE A 51 5.62 12.18 -5.11
C PHE A 51 6.65 13.23 -5.58
N SER A 52 6.65 14.40 -4.95
CA SER A 52 7.64 15.47 -5.18
C SER A 52 8.89 15.31 -4.34
N ASP A 53 8.75 14.67 -3.19
CA ASP A 53 9.79 14.47 -2.18
C ASP A 53 9.45 13.31 -1.24
N LEU A 54 10.37 13.00 -0.33
CA LEU A 54 10.18 11.93 0.66
C LEU A 54 8.97 12.17 1.56
N GLN A 55 8.67 13.41 1.93
CA GLN A 55 7.57 13.71 2.85
C GLN A 55 6.22 13.43 2.17
N SER A 56 6.06 13.85 0.92
CA SER A 56 4.85 13.58 0.12
C SER A 56 4.58 12.08 -0.03
N PHE A 57 5.63 11.25 -0.11
CA PHE A 57 5.51 9.80 -0.06
C PHE A 57 5.07 9.30 1.33
N LEU A 58 5.74 9.77 2.38
CA LEU A 58 5.49 9.36 3.75
C LEU A 58 4.05 9.69 4.21
N ASP A 59 3.50 10.81 3.76
CA ASP A 59 2.13 11.24 4.10
C ASP A 59 1.05 10.25 3.64
N ILE A 60 1.27 9.57 2.52
CA ILE A 60 0.38 8.49 2.04
C ILE A 60 0.78 7.16 2.69
N TYR A 61 2.07 6.86 2.74
CA TYR A 61 2.61 5.61 3.28
C TYR A 61 2.17 5.35 4.73
N TYR A 62 2.17 6.36 5.60
CA TYR A 62 1.75 6.20 7.00
C TYR A 62 0.25 5.94 7.19
N GLN A 63 -0.56 6.05 6.15
CA GLN A 63 -1.98 5.66 6.20
C GLN A 63 -2.14 4.14 6.13
N ALA A 64 -1.23 3.43 5.45
CA ALA A 64 -1.30 1.98 5.24
C ALA A 64 -1.46 1.16 6.54
N PRO A 65 -0.69 1.41 7.63
CA PRO A 65 -0.88 0.71 8.90
C PRO A 65 -2.27 0.91 9.53
N THR A 66 -2.95 2.02 9.24
CA THR A 66 -4.30 2.26 9.75
C THR A 66 -5.30 1.29 9.10
N PHE A 67 -5.18 1.03 7.81
CA PHE A 67 -6.06 0.11 7.07
C PHE A 67 -5.85 -1.35 7.47
N CYS A 68 -4.66 -1.73 7.95
CA CYS A 68 -4.32 -3.11 8.33
C CYS A 68 -4.74 -3.50 9.76
N LYS A 69 -5.39 -2.61 10.52
CA LYS A 69 -5.74 -2.92 11.92
C LYS A 69 -6.73 -4.10 12.03
N PRO A 70 -6.54 -5.01 12.99
CA PRO A 70 -7.51 -6.08 13.23
C PRO A 70 -8.85 -5.49 13.68
N SER A 71 -9.94 -6.13 13.23
CA SER A 71 -11.30 -5.86 13.71
C SER A 71 -11.32 -5.91 15.24
N LYS A 72 -11.88 -4.87 15.87
CA LYS A 72 -12.06 -4.81 17.34
C LYS A 72 -12.90 -5.96 17.90
N THR A 73 -13.56 -6.75 17.05
CA THR A 73 -14.37 -7.92 17.44
C THR A 73 -13.52 -9.15 17.81
N SER A 74 -12.23 -9.19 17.50
CA SER A 74 -11.35 -10.35 17.75
C SER A 74 -10.42 -10.20 18.97
N MET A 75 -10.56 -9.15 19.78
CA MET A 75 -9.89 -9.08 21.08
C MET A 75 -10.83 -9.57 22.18
N ILE A 76 -10.96 -10.90 22.27
CA ILE A 76 -11.37 -11.62 23.49
C ILE A 76 -10.10 -12.06 24.22
#